data_AF-A0A3D2Y280-F1
#
_entry.id   AF-A0A3D2Y280-F1
#
_cell.length_a   1.000
_cell.length_b   1.000
_cell.length_c   1.000
_cell.angle_alpha   90.00
_cell.angle_beta   90.00
_cell.angle_gamma   90.00
#
_symmetry.space_group_name_H-M   'P 1'
#
loop_
_entity.id
_entity.type
_entity.pdbx_description
1 polymer ?
#
loop_
_entity_poly.entity_id
_entity_poly.type
_entity_poly.pdbx_seq_one_letter_code
_entity_poly.pdbx_strand_id
1 'polypeptide(L)'
;MILAESPRRQRVTKLVNWGHWFALANIVIAIIIASVFVISSPAPGTVLGTFYLFANWFGHISFLTFFGFVIFILPLCYLDVSQRVIKTIASAVSALGLALMAFDALLYNRTGFHLSHNSAYLIKNEAEAQLFQFGWQQFLYLLLLFVVWFGFQLILANAVWKRIDRLMHYRIGRRVVSFFVVCFVSGHAIHVWADAQLYQPIIKQDNMFPLSYPATAKTTMSRYGLLDIERYEQRKQLQFDPDIHQVNYPSDPVYCALEPQRQALLLVQIDDADISQAMKEADLRHIDNYFTTSTTMGGLITSTLYGVPELYQQSLKTTQPVLFGLSDAYGLSTELYAGSDTQLKAQFTELTFSERLTGSANIVVAFADGGALTRLLQRSDLT
;
A
#
# COMPACT_ATOMS: atom_id res chain seq x y z
N MET A 1 -27.91 -0.19 -58.82
CA MET A 1 -28.22 0.86 -57.83
C MET A 1 -27.64 0.39 -56.50
N ILE A 2 -26.41 0.83 -56.19
CA ILE A 2 -25.72 0.45 -54.94
C ILE A 2 -26.47 1.16 -53.82
N LEU A 3 -26.99 0.41 -52.85
CA LEU A 3 -27.69 0.95 -51.69
C LEU A 3 -26.77 1.95 -50.98
N ALA A 4 -26.94 3.24 -51.24
CA ALA A 4 -26.19 4.29 -50.57
C ALA A 4 -26.50 4.21 -49.07
N GLU A 5 -25.47 4.13 -48.23
CA GLU A 5 -25.65 4.13 -46.78
C GLU A 5 -26.45 5.38 -46.36
N SER A 6 -27.41 5.22 -45.45
CA SER A 6 -28.21 6.34 -44.97
C SER A 6 -27.32 7.43 -44.34
N PRO A 7 -27.68 8.73 -44.46
CA PRO A 7 -26.88 9.82 -43.87
C PRO A 7 -26.61 9.62 -42.37
N ARG A 8 -27.56 9.02 -41.65
CA ARG A 8 -27.41 8.64 -40.25
C ARG A 8 -26.32 7.58 -40.06
N ARG A 9 -26.31 6.52 -40.87
CA ARG A 9 -25.31 5.44 -40.79
C ARG A 9 -23.91 5.97 -41.07
N GLN A 10 -23.73 6.81 -42.09
CA GLN A 10 -22.43 7.42 -42.40
C GLN A 10 -21.91 8.28 -41.23
N ARG A 11 -22.78 9.07 -40.61
CA ARG A 11 -22.44 9.89 -39.44
C ARG A 11 -22.06 9.04 -38.22
N VAL A 12 -22.83 7.99 -37.92
CA VAL A 12 -22.53 7.08 -36.80
C VAL A 12 -21.19 6.37 -37.03
N THR A 13 -20.96 5.81 -38.23
CA THR A 13 -19.68 5.18 -38.58
C THR A 13 -18.50 6.14 -38.40
N LYS A 14 -18.65 7.39 -38.85
CA LYS A 14 -17.61 8.43 -38.68
C LYS A 14 -17.36 8.78 -37.21
N LEU A 15 -18.42 8.89 -36.40
CA LEU A 15 -18.33 9.12 -34.95
C LEU A 15 -17.68 7.96 -34.21
N VAL A 16 -18.06 6.72 -34.53
CA VAL A 16 -17.47 5.52 -33.92
C VAL A 16 -15.99 5.41 -34.27
N ASN A 17 -15.62 5.61 -35.54
CA ASN A 17 -14.21 5.62 -35.94
C ASN A 17 -13.43 6.74 -35.23
N TRP A 18 -13.98 7.94 -35.16
CA TRP A 18 -13.41 9.04 -34.38
C TRP A 18 -13.21 8.65 -32.91
N GLY A 19 -14.22 8.03 -32.30
CA GLY A 19 -14.20 7.58 -30.91
C GLY A 19 -13.06 6.60 -30.63
N HIS A 20 -12.81 5.63 -31.51
CA HIS A 20 -11.69 4.70 -31.37
C HIS A 20 -10.32 5.40 -31.43
N TRP A 21 -10.13 6.35 -32.35
CA TRP A 21 -8.89 7.12 -32.42
C TRP A 21 -8.71 8.04 -31.21
N PHE A 22 -9.79 8.62 -30.72
CA PHE A 22 -9.79 9.42 -29.49
C PHE A 22 -9.48 8.55 -28.25
N ALA A 23 -10.05 7.35 -28.16
CA ALA A 23 -9.72 6.38 -27.13
C ALA A 23 -8.25 5.97 -27.18
N LEU A 24 -7.71 5.69 -28.38
CA LEU A 24 -6.30 5.36 -28.55
C LEU A 24 -5.38 6.50 -28.08
N ALA A 25 -5.71 7.75 -28.40
CA ALA A 25 -4.93 8.89 -27.90
C ALA A 25 -4.96 8.99 -26.37
N ASN A 26 -6.12 8.76 -25.75
CA ASN A 26 -6.25 8.75 -24.29
C ASN A 26 -5.54 7.54 -23.65
N ILE A 27 -5.49 6.38 -24.29
CA ILE A 27 -4.70 5.21 -23.83
C ILE A 27 -3.22 5.59 -23.73
N VAL A 28 -2.68 6.27 -24.75
CA VAL A 28 -1.28 6.71 -24.73
C VAL A 28 -1.02 7.68 -23.57
N ILE A 29 -1.92 8.65 -23.36
CA ILE A 29 -1.81 9.59 -22.24
C ILE A 29 -1.91 8.85 -20.89
N ALA A 30 -2.85 7.90 -20.75
CA ALA A 30 -3.02 7.10 -19.54
C ALA A 30 -1.77 6.27 -19.23
N ILE A 31 -1.13 5.65 -20.24
CA ILE A 31 0.13 4.91 -20.06
C ILE A 31 1.23 5.83 -19.55
N ILE A 32 1.34 7.05 -20.08
CA ILE A 32 2.32 8.04 -19.62
C ILE A 32 2.05 8.42 -18.16
N ILE A 33 0.81 8.72 -17.79
CA ILE A 33 0.43 9.01 -16.40
C ILE A 33 0.75 7.82 -15.50
N ALA A 34 0.42 6.60 -15.94
CA ALA A 34 0.65 5.38 -15.19
C ALA A 34 2.14 5.01 -15.02
N SER A 35 3.05 5.63 -15.76
CA SER A 35 4.49 5.49 -15.51
C SER A 35 4.90 5.91 -14.10
N VAL A 36 4.14 6.84 -13.49
CA VAL A 36 4.35 7.26 -12.10
C VAL A 36 4.22 6.06 -11.16
N PHE A 37 3.18 5.22 -11.30
CA PHE A 37 3.05 3.99 -10.50
C PHE A 37 4.28 3.09 -10.62
N VAL A 38 4.77 2.89 -11.85
CA VAL A 38 5.94 2.03 -12.11
C VAL A 38 7.21 2.56 -11.46
N ILE A 39 7.42 3.88 -11.48
CA ILE A 39 8.61 4.51 -10.89
C ILE A 39 8.50 4.58 -9.36
N SER A 40 7.29 4.66 -8.82
CA SER A 40 7.02 4.65 -7.38
C SER A 40 7.10 3.26 -6.74
N SER A 41 7.10 2.18 -7.54
CA SER A 41 7.14 0.80 -7.04
C SER A 41 8.55 0.19 -7.12
N PRO A 42 8.90 -0.72 -6.19
CA PRO A 42 10.17 -1.45 -6.26
C PRO A 42 10.31 -2.27 -7.54
N ALA A 43 11.51 -2.28 -8.13
CA ALA A 43 11.79 -3.07 -9.31
C ALA A 43 11.68 -4.59 -9.01
N PRO A 44 11.11 -5.41 -9.92
CA PRO A 44 10.87 -6.85 -9.67
C PRO A 44 12.12 -7.73 -9.47
N GLY A 45 13.31 -7.22 -9.81
CA GLY A 45 14.59 -7.94 -9.65
C GLY A 45 14.82 -9.15 -10.58
N THR A 46 13.84 -9.55 -11.40
CA THR A 46 13.93 -10.71 -12.31
C THR A 46 13.43 -10.38 -13.71
N VAL A 47 14.01 -11.01 -14.74
CA VAL A 47 13.61 -10.80 -16.15
C VAL A 47 12.12 -11.10 -16.37
N LEU A 48 11.62 -12.19 -15.78
CA LEU A 48 10.21 -12.56 -15.89
C LEU A 48 9.30 -11.55 -15.17
N GLY A 49 9.71 -11.06 -14.00
CA GLY A 49 8.99 -10.01 -13.28
C GLY A 49 8.94 -8.68 -14.06
N THR A 50 10.02 -8.31 -14.74
CA THR A 50 10.06 -7.13 -15.63
C THR A 50 9.20 -7.33 -16.88
N PHE A 51 9.19 -8.52 -17.47
CA PHE A 51 8.29 -8.81 -18.60
C PHE A 51 6.82 -8.69 -18.17
N TYR A 52 6.47 -9.27 -17.03
CA TYR A 52 5.13 -9.14 -16.45
C TYR A 52 4.77 -7.68 -16.18
N LEU A 53 5.68 -6.89 -15.61
CA LEU A 53 5.48 -5.47 -15.36
C LEU A 53 5.02 -4.73 -16.62
N PHE A 54 5.72 -4.91 -17.75
CA PHE A 54 5.33 -4.28 -19.00
C PHE A 54 4.02 -4.85 -19.58
N ALA A 55 3.84 -6.17 -19.54
CA ALA A 55 2.59 -6.79 -20.01
C ALA A 55 1.37 -6.27 -19.24
N ASN A 56 1.48 -6.22 -17.91
CA ASN A 56 0.45 -5.70 -17.02
C ASN A 56 0.24 -4.20 -17.23
N TRP A 57 1.32 -3.40 -17.31
CA TRP A 57 1.24 -1.95 -17.50
C TRP A 57 0.52 -1.57 -18.79
N PHE A 58 0.99 -2.10 -19.93
CA PHE A 58 0.37 -1.80 -21.22
C PHE A 58 -1.01 -2.43 -21.35
N GLY A 59 -1.19 -3.65 -20.85
CA GLY A 59 -2.46 -4.39 -20.91
C GLY A 59 -3.55 -3.75 -20.07
N HIS A 60 -3.32 -3.59 -18.76
CA HIS A 60 -4.32 -3.10 -17.81
C HIS A 60 -4.72 -1.65 -18.06
N ILE A 61 -3.75 -0.74 -18.26
CA ILE A 61 -4.05 0.68 -18.46
C ILE A 61 -4.78 0.92 -19.79
N SER A 62 -4.43 0.19 -20.84
CA SER A 62 -5.15 0.27 -22.11
C SER A 62 -6.55 -0.32 -22.01
N PHE A 63 -6.71 -1.46 -21.32
CA PHE A 63 -8.02 -2.06 -21.03
C PHE A 63 -8.92 -1.10 -20.25
N LEU A 64 -8.45 -0.57 -19.11
CA LEU A 64 -9.22 0.33 -18.26
C LEU A 64 -9.68 1.58 -19.03
N THR A 65 -8.78 2.20 -19.79
CA THR A 65 -9.11 3.40 -20.58
C THR A 65 -10.08 3.08 -21.72
N PHE A 66 -9.87 1.96 -22.42
CA PHE A 66 -10.77 1.53 -23.50
C PHE A 66 -12.15 1.11 -22.98
N PHE A 67 -12.20 0.46 -21.82
CA PHE A 67 -13.44 0.09 -21.16
C PHE A 67 -14.27 1.32 -20.78
N GLY A 68 -13.62 2.37 -20.26
CA GLY A 68 -14.24 3.68 -20.06
C GLY A 68 -14.82 4.27 -21.36
N PHE A 69 -14.09 4.18 -22.47
CA PHE A 69 -14.62 4.58 -23.79
C PHE A 69 -15.87 3.77 -24.18
N VAL A 70 -15.86 2.44 -24.02
CA VAL A 70 -16.98 1.56 -24.38
C VAL A 70 -18.22 1.86 -23.54
N ILE A 71 -18.08 2.17 -22.26
CA ILE A 71 -19.22 2.47 -21.37
C ILE A 71 -19.75 3.89 -21.61
N PHE A 72 -18.88 4.89 -21.64
CA PHE A 72 -19.32 6.28 -21.55
C PHE A 72 -19.42 6.99 -22.91
N ILE A 73 -18.57 6.66 -23.88
CA ILE A 73 -18.44 7.42 -25.14
C ILE A 73 -19.08 6.68 -26.31
N LEU A 74 -18.91 5.37 -26.39
CA LEU A 74 -19.44 4.57 -27.50
C LEU A 74 -20.98 4.65 -27.59
N PRO A 75 -21.77 4.57 -26.50
CA PRO A 75 -23.22 4.70 -26.58
C PRO A 75 -23.66 6.08 -27.09
N LEU A 76 -22.94 7.14 -26.71
CA LEU A 76 -23.20 8.51 -27.16
C LEU A 76 -23.06 8.66 -28.68
N CYS A 77 -22.19 7.86 -29.31
CA CYS A 77 -22.01 7.87 -30.77
C CYS A 77 -23.22 7.32 -31.53
N TYR A 78 -24.07 6.51 -30.89
CA TYR A 78 -25.31 5.97 -31.47
C TYR A 78 -26.53 6.86 -31.21
N LEU A 79 -26.44 7.82 -30.27
CA LEU A 79 -27.47 8.80 -30.01
C LEU A 79 -27.57 9.81 -31.16
N ASP A 80 -28.78 10.32 -31.43
CA ASP A 80 -29.00 11.35 -32.45
C ASP A 80 -28.73 12.75 -31.91
N VAL A 81 -27.52 12.96 -31.37
CA VAL A 81 -27.07 14.21 -30.75
C VAL A 81 -25.93 14.80 -31.55
N SER A 82 -25.89 16.14 -31.68
CA SER A 82 -24.90 16.82 -32.53
C SER A 82 -23.45 16.39 -32.23
N GLN A 83 -22.63 16.29 -33.29
CA GLN A 83 -21.22 15.89 -33.17
C GLN A 83 -20.39 16.78 -32.23
N ARG A 84 -20.79 18.06 -32.06
CA ARG A 84 -20.11 18.99 -31.16
C ARG A 84 -20.35 18.58 -29.70
N VAL A 85 -21.60 18.30 -29.35
CA VAL A 85 -21.99 17.87 -28.00
C VAL A 85 -21.34 16.54 -27.64
N ILE A 86 -21.35 15.55 -28.55
CA ILE A 86 -20.68 14.25 -28.31
C ILE A 86 -19.20 14.46 -28.00
N LYS A 87 -18.49 15.27 -28.78
CA LYS A 87 -17.07 15.56 -28.55
C LYS A 87 -16.82 16.28 -27.24
N THR A 88 -17.68 17.23 -26.86
CA THR A 88 -17.56 17.95 -25.58
C THR A 88 -17.75 17.01 -24.40
N ILE A 89 -18.79 16.16 -24.43
CA ILE A 89 -19.04 15.19 -23.36
C ILE A 89 -17.91 14.17 -23.28
N ALA A 90 -17.47 13.62 -24.41
CA ALA A 90 -16.33 12.69 -24.46
C ALA A 90 -15.05 13.33 -23.90
N SER A 91 -14.78 14.59 -24.24
CA SER A 91 -13.63 15.33 -23.70
C SER A 91 -13.74 15.54 -22.19
N ALA A 92 -14.95 15.82 -21.68
CA ALA A 92 -15.18 16.03 -20.25
C ALA A 92 -14.98 14.73 -19.46
N VAL A 93 -15.54 13.62 -19.95
CA VAL A 93 -15.38 12.29 -19.36
C VAL A 93 -13.92 11.86 -19.37
N SER A 94 -13.21 12.00 -20.50
CA SER A 94 -11.78 11.66 -20.58
C SER A 94 -10.91 12.57 -19.72
N ALA A 95 -11.21 13.88 -19.67
CA ALA A 95 -10.49 14.82 -18.80
C ALA A 95 -10.63 14.41 -17.34
N LEU A 96 -11.85 14.13 -16.89
CA LEU A 96 -12.13 13.69 -15.52
C LEU A 96 -11.46 12.35 -15.20
N GLY A 97 -11.60 11.35 -16.07
CA GLY A 97 -11.01 10.02 -15.86
C GLY A 97 -9.48 10.06 -15.77
N LEU A 98 -8.81 10.80 -16.66
CA LEU A 98 -7.35 10.94 -16.62
C LEU A 98 -6.89 11.82 -15.47
N ALA A 99 -7.66 12.84 -15.08
CA ALA A 99 -7.35 13.66 -13.90
C ALA A 99 -7.45 12.83 -12.61
N LEU A 100 -8.48 11.98 -12.49
CA LEU A 100 -8.61 11.03 -11.38
C LEU A 100 -7.45 10.04 -11.33
N MET A 101 -7.04 9.48 -12.48
CA MET A 101 -5.88 8.59 -12.56
C MET A 101 -4.57 9.31 -12.19
N ALA A 102 -4.38 10.55 -12.64
CA ALA A 102 -3.19 11.33 -12.29
C ALA A 102 -3.17 11.68 -10.79
N PHE A 103 -4.32 12.03 -10.22
CA PHE A 103 -4.45 12.26 -8.78
C PHE A 103 -4.14 10.99 -7.98
N ASP A 104 -4.68 9.84 -8.40
CA ASP A 104 -4.37 8.54 -7.80
C ASP A 104 -2.89 8.19 -7.90
N ALA A 105 -2.24 8.48 -9.03
CA ALA A 105 -0.81 8.26 -9.21
C ALA A 105 0.06 9.12 -8.28
N LEU A 106 -0.30 10.39 -8.08
CA LEU A 106 0.37 11.27 -7.14
C LEU A 106 0.17 10.82 -5.69
N LEU A 107 -1.03 10.34 -5.36
CA LEU A 107 -1.33 9.78 -4.04
C LEU A 107 -0.50 8.52 -3.79
N TYR A 108 -0.51 7.57 -4.73
CA TYR A 108 0.26 6.33 -4.65
C TYR A 108 1.75 6.60 -4.50
N ASN A 109 2.31 7.57 -5.22
CA ASN A 109 3.72 7.95 -5.09
C ASN A 109 4.08 8.47 -3.69
N ARG A 110 3.11 9.03 -2.96
CA ARG A 110 3.34 9.57 -1.61
C ARG A 110 3.09 8.54 -0.51
N THR A 111 2.04 7.73 -0.65
CA THR A 111 1.53 6.89 0.45
C THR A 111 1.62 5.38 0.17
N GLY A 112 1.82 4.98 -1.09
CA GLY A 112 1.71 3.59 -1.54
C GLY A 112 0.27 3.07 -1.64
N PHE A 113 -0.75 3.90 -1.41
CA PHE A 113 -2.16 3.52 -1.46
C PHE A 113 -2.88 4.14 -2.65
N HIS A 114 -3.79 3.36 -3.26
CA HIS A 114 -4.76 3.86 -4.23
C HIS A 114 -6.01 4.43 -3.54
N LEU A 115 -6.78 5.22 -4.28
CA LEU A 115 -8.10 5.70 -3.91
C LEU A 115 -9.07 4.52 -3.78
N SER A 116 -9.47 4.22 -2.55
CA SER A 116 -10.44 3.18 -2.24
C SER A 116 -11.27 3.56 -1.01
N HIS A 117 -12.40 2.88 -0.80
CA HIS A 117 -13.21 3.08 0.39
C HIS A 117 -12.42 2.77 1.68
N ASN A 118 -11.55 1.75 1.65
CA ASN A 118 -10.80 1.30 2.83
C ASN A 118 -9.63 2.24 3.17
N SER A 119 -8.97 2.78 2.15
CA SER A 119 -7.90 3.77 2.33
C SER A 119 -8.43 5.18 2.58
N ALA A 120 -9.72 5.45 2.35
CA ALA A 120 -10.30 6.78 2.51
C ALA A 120 -10.11 7.36 3.92
N TYR A 121 -10.24 6.53 4.96
CA TYR A 121 -10.00 6.98 6.35
C TYR A 121 -8.53 7.33 6.60
N LEU A 122 -7.59 6.50 6.11
CA LEU A 122 -6.14 6.74 6.23
C LEU A 122 -5.73 8.00 5.46
N ILE A 123 -6.19 8.13 4.22
CA ILE A 123 -5.96 9.31 3.38
C ILE A 123 -6.55 10.55 4.04
N LYS A 124 -7.76 10.45 4.61
CA LYS A 124 -8.39 11.57 5.32
C LYS A 124 -7.57 11.98 6.53
N ASN A 125 -7.10 11.04 7.34
CA ASN A 125 -6.33 11.34 8.54
C ASN A 125 -4.97 11.99 8.21
N GLU A 126 -4.27 11.50 7.19
CA GLU A 126 -3.06 12.18 6.69
C GLU A 126 -3.36 13.54 6.05
N ALA A 127 -4.48 13.64 5.33
CA ALA A 127 -4.89 14.88 4.70
C ALA A 127 -5.44 15.89 5.71
N GLU A 128 -5.95 15.50 6.88
CA GLU A 128 -6.50 16.43 7.87
C GLU A 128 -5.47 17.50 8.28
N ALA A 129 -4.20 17.13 8.45
CA ALA A 129 -3.11 18.08 8.70
C ALA A 129 -2.89 19.09 7.55
N GLN A 130 -3.24 18.74 6.30
CA GLN A 130 -3.10 19.60 5.12
C GLN A 130 -4.43 20.27 4.68
N LEU A 131 -5.57 19.69 5.05
CA LEU A 131 -6.91 20.19 4.71
C LEU A 131 -7.23 21.47 5.47
N PHE A 132 -6.66 21.67 6.67
CA PHE A 132 -6.71 22.96 7.37
C PHE A 132 -5.97 24.08 6.62
N GLN A 133 -5.09 23.74 5.66
CA GLN A 133 -4.43 24.69 4.76
C GLN A 133 -5.09 24.80 3.39
N PHE A 134 -6.20 24.10 3.13
CA PHE A 134 -6.92 24.12 1.85
C PHE A 134 -7.82 25.36 1.74
N GLY A 135 -7.22 26.49 1.41
CA GLY A 135 -7.90 27.75 1.14
C GLY A 135 -8.53 27.83 -0.25
N TRP A 136 -9.35 28.87 -0.46
CA TRP A 136 -9.98 29.19 -1.75
C TRP A 136 -8.99 29.29 -2.92
N GLN A 137 -7.74 29.69 -2.64
CA GLN A 137 -6.67 29.80 -3.64
C GLN A 137 -6.25 28.44 -4.22
N GLN A 138 -6.08 27.39 -3.40
CA GLN A 138 -5.75 26.05 -3.94
C GLN A 138 -6.92 25.46 -4.71
N PHE A 139 -8.16 25.69 -4.26
CA PHE A 139 -9.34 25.28 -5.03
C PHE A 139 -9.36 25.94 -6.41
N LEU A 140 -9.14 27.26 -6.48
CA LEU A 140 -9.07 27.98 -7.75
C LEU A 140 -7.93 27.49 -8.63
N TYR A 141 -6.76 27.18 -8.06
CA TYR A 141 -5.63 26.60 -8.78
C TYR A 141 -5.98 25.24 -9.40
N LEU A 142 -6.59 24.33 -8.63
CA LEU A 142 -7.02 23.02 -9.13
C LEU A 142 -8.11 23.14 -10.20
N LEU A 143 -9.05 24.06 -10.02
CA LEU A 143 -10.08 24.36 -11.01
C LEU A 143 -9.45 24.87 -12.31
N LEU A 144 -8.50 25.80 -12.24
CA LEU A 144 -7.81 26.33 -13.41
C LEU A 144 -7.03 25.22 -14.13
N LEU A 145 -6.32 24.37 -13.39
CA LEU A 145 -5.59 23.23 -13.94
C LEU A 145 -6.56 22.28 -14.66
N PHE A 146 -7.71 21.96 -14.06
CA PHE A 146 -8.72 21.13 -14.71
C PHE A 146 -9.28 21.79 -15.97
N VAL A 147 -9.54 23.11 -15.97
CA VAL A 147 -10.03 23.84 -17.15
C VAL A 147 -9.01 23.79 -18.29
N VAL A 148 -7.72 23.98 -18.00
CA VAL A 148 -6.64 23.85 -18.99
C VAL A 148 -6.57 22.42 -19.53
N TRP A 149 -6.63 21.43 -18.65
CA TRP A 149 -6.63 20.00 -19.02
C TRP A 149 -7.84 19.61 -19.88
N PHE A 150 -9.02 20.07 -19.52
CA PHE A 150 -10.23 19.90 -20.29
C PHE A 150 -10.14 20.60 -21.66
N GLY A 151 -9.56 21.79 -21.72
CA GLY A 151 -9.24 22.49 -22.97
C GLY A 151 -8.33 21.68 -23.88
N PHE A 152 -7.29 21.05 -23.32
CA PHE A 152 -6.42 20.13 -24.05
C PHE A 152 -7.20 18.94 -24.63
N GLN A 153 -8.10 18.32 -23.85
CA GLN A 153 -8.96 17.22 -24.32
C GLN A 153 -9.91 17.67 -25.45
N LEU A 154 -10.48 18.88 -25.37
CA LEU A 154 -11.28 19.44 -26.46
C LEU A 154 -10.45 19.67 -27.73
N ILE A 155 -9.23 20.18 -27.60
CA ILE A 155 -8.31 20.35 -28.74
C ILE A 155 -8.01 19.00 -29.37
N LEU A 156 -7.69 17.99 -28.55
CA LEU A 156 -7.41 16.63 -28.99
C LEU A 156 -8.62 16.01 -29.72
N ALA A 157 -9.81 16.07 -29.13
CA ALA A 157 -11.06 15.60 -29.73
C ALA A 157 -11.32 16.25 -31.11
N ASN A 158 -11.13 17.57 -31.21
CA ASN A 158 -11.30 18.29 -32.47
C ASN A 158 -10.19 18.00 -33.48
N ALA A 159 -8.95 17.83 -33.02
CA ALA A 159 -7.80 17.49 -33.84
C ALA A 159 -7.96 16.10 -34.50
N VAL A 160 -8.44 15.11 -33.74
CA VAL A 160 -8.77 13.77 -34.26
C VAL A 160 -9.94 13.87 -35.25
N TRP A 161 -10.98 14.64 -34.93
CA TRP A 161 -12.14 14.82 -35.81
C TRP A 161 -11.77 15.42 -37.17
N LYS A 162 -10.97 16.48 -37.18
CA LYS A 162 -10.52 17.13 -38.43
C LYS A 162 -9.64 16.22 -39.30
N ARG A 163 -8.98 15.21 -38.71
CA ARG A 163 -8.05 14.32 -39.40
C ARG A 163 -8.59 12.92 -39.62
N ILE A 164 -9.85 12.65 -39.26
CA ILE A 164 -10.40 11.29 -39.24
C ILE A 164 -10.35 10.60 -40.60
N ASP A 165 -10.62 11.33 -41.69
CA ASP A 165 -10.62 10.75 -43.04
C ASP A 165 -9.21 10.29 -43.43
N ARG A 166 -8.16 11.02 -43.02
CA ARG A 166 -6.75 10.60 -43.17
C ARG A 166 -6.39 9.46 -42.22
N LEU A 167 -6.87 9.51 -40.97
CA LEU A 167 -6.59 8.48 -39.97
C LEU A 167 -7.15 7.11 -40.38
N MET A 168 -8.34 7.09 -40.98
CA MET A 168 -8.97 5.87 -41.48
C MET A 168 -8.19 5.18 -42.60
N HIS A 169 -7.29 5.87 -43.30
CA HIS A 169 -6.43 5.26 -44.32
C HIS A 169 -5.27 4.45 -43.71
N TYR A 170 -4.86 4.74 -42.47
CA TYR A 170 -3.79 4.01 -41.81
C TYR A 170 -4.32 2.66 -41.29
N ARG A 171 -3.79 1.56 -41.86
CA ARG A 171 -4.09 0.18 -41.42
C ARG A 171 -3.33 -0.24 -40.14
N ILE A 172 -3.00 0.72 -39.27
CA ILE A 172 -2.22 0.45 -38.06
C ILE A 172 -3.08 -0.04 -36.88
N GLY A 173 -4.39 0.26 -36.90
CA GLY A 173 -5.31 -0.08 -35.81
C GLY A 173 -5.26 -1.56 -35.41
N ARG A 174 -5.22 -2.48 -36.38
CA ARG A 174 -5.14 -3.93 -36.09
C ARG A 174 -3.88 -4.32 -35.33
N ARG A 175 -2.73 -3.73 -35.66
CA ARG A 175 -1.45 -4.03 -34.99
C ARG A 175 -1.45 -3.51 -33.57
N VAL A 176 -1.94 -2.29 -33.38
CA VAL A 176 -2.02 -1.63 -32.06
C VAL A 176 -2.99 -2.38 -31.13
N VAL A 177 -4.18 -2.73 -31.62
CA VAL A 177 -5.14 -3.52 -30.85
C VAL A 177 -4.57 -4.89 -30.50
N SER A 178 -3.93 -5.57 -31.47
CA SER A 178 -3.30 -6.87 -31.22
C SER A 178 -2.22 -6.79 -30.14
N PHE A 179 -1.41 -5.71 -30.13
CA PHE A 179 -0.40 -5.50 -29.10
C PHE A 179 -1.02 -5.40 -27.70
N PHE A 180 -2.00 -4.51 -27.50
CA PHE A 180 -2.64 -4.34 -26.19
C PHE A 180 -3.40 -5.58 -25.72
N VAL A 181 -4.09 -6.27 -26.62
CA VAL A 181 -4.79 -7.53 -26.30
C VAL A 181 -3.78 -8.62 -25.89
N VAL A 182 -2.67 -8.76 -26.60
CA VAL A 182 -1.62 -9.71 -26.22
C VAL A 182 -1.01 -9.36 -24.87
N CYS A 183 -0.72 -8.08 -24.59
CA CYS A 183 -0.24 -7.63 -23.28
C CYS A 183 -1.24 -7.98 -22.17
N PHE A 184 -2.53 -7.66 -22.35
CA PHE A 184 -3.57 -7.94 -21.37
C PHE A 184 -3.71 -9.45 -21.09
N VAL A 185 -3.83 -10.27 -22.14
CA VAL A 185 -3.98 -11.73 -22.00
C VAL A 185 -2.74 -12.37 -21.40
N SER A 186 -1.54 -11.97 -21.85
CA SER A 186 -0.28 -12.51 -21.30
C SER A 186 -0.07 -12.09 -19.85
N GLY A 187 -0.40 -10.85 -19.47
CA GLY A 187 -0.36 -10.38 -18.09
C GLY A 187 -1.20 -11.28 -17.18
N HIS A 188 -2.48 -11.48 -17.50
CA HIS A 188 -3.36 -12.36 -16.72
C HIS A 188 -2.89 -13.83 -16.72
N ALA A 189 -2.44 -14.37 -17.86
CA ALA A 189 -1.98 -15.76 -17.93
C ALA A 189 -0.71 -16.00 -17.09
N ILE A 190 0.25 -15.08 -17.15
CA ILE A 190 1.47 -15.11 -16.34
C ILE A 190 1.12 -14.98 -14.86
N HIS A 191 0.18 -14.10 -14.52
CA HIS A 191 -0.27 -13.95 -13.14
C HIS A 191 -0.92 -15.22 -12.59
N VAL A 192 -1.79 -15.89 -13.36
CA VAL A 192 -2.40 -17.16 -12.94
C VAL A 192 -1.34 -18.21 -12.59
N TRP A 193 -0.30 -18.33 -13.40
CA TRP A 193 0.83 -19.22 -13.13
C TRP A 193 1.63 -18.77 -11.89
N ALA A 194 1.93 -17.47 -11.79
CA ALA A 194 2.73 -16.92 -10.71
C ALA A 194 2.04 -17.08 -9.35
N ASP A 195 0.74 -16.80 -9.27
CA ASP A 195 -0.09 -17.03 -8.09
C ASP A 195 -0.04 -18.50 -7.66
N ALA A 196 -0.23 -19.44 -8.59
CA ALA A 196 -0.18 -20.88 -8.29
C ALA A 196 1.19 -21.36 -7.77
N GLN A 197 2.28 -20.73 -8.22
CA GLN A 197 3.66 -21.04 -7.81
C GLN A 197 4.16 -20.16 -6.66
N LEU A 198 3.35 -19.23 -6.16
CA LEU A 198 3.76 -18.23 -5.17
C LEU A 198 5.02 -17.45 -5.59
N TYR A 199 5.11 -17.08 -6.88
CA TYR A 199 6.28 -16.40 -7.45
C TYR A 199 6.27 -14.89 -7.13
N GLN A 200 6.96 -14.54 -6.04
CA GLN A 200 6.97 -13.22 -5.42
C GLN A 200 7.29 -12.03 -6.35
N PRO A 201 8.26 -12.12 -7.30
CA PRO A 201 8.54 -10.99 -8.20
C PRO A 201 7.35 -10.53 -9.06
N ILE A 202 6.33 -11.38 -9.23
CA ILE A 202 5.09 -11.04 -9.95
C ILE A 202 3.99 -10.65 -8.96
N ILE A 203 3.73 -11.48 -7.93
CA ILE A 203 2.64 -11.27 -6.96
C ILE A 203 2.78 -9.95 -6.19
N LYS A 204 4.02 -9.50 -5.92
CA LYS A 204 4.26 -8.21 -5.25
C LYS A 204 3.78 -7.00 -6.05
N GLN A 205 3.50 -7.15 -7.34
CA GLN A 205 3.05 -6.08 -8.23
C GLN A 205 1.51 -5.95 -8.28
N ASP A 206 0.75 -6.79 -7.57
CA ASP A 206 -0.72 -6.87 -7.69
C ASP A 206 -1.44 -5.55 -7.37
N ASN A 207 -0.92 -4.79 -6.42
CA ASN A 207 -1.48 -3.51 -5.98
C ASN A 207 -0.74 -2.30 -6.56
N MET A 208 -0.10 -2.44 -7.72
CA MET A 208 0.65 -1.33 -8.35
C MET A 208 -0.24 -0.41 -9.20
N PHE A 209 -1.26 -0.95 -9.86
CA PHE A 209 -2.16 -0.17 -10.71
C PHE A 209 -3.56 -0.05 -10.10
N PRO A 210 -4.23 1.10 -10.26
CA PRO A 210 -5.57 1.28 -9.73
C PRO A 210 -6.56 0.34 -10.41
N LEU A 211 -7.54 -0.12 -9.62
CA LEU A 211 -8.60 -1.02 -10.07
C LEU A 211 -8.07 -2.30 -10.74
N SER A 212 -6.85 -2.72 -10.41
CA SER A 212 -6.26 -3.96 -10.91
C SER A 212 -6.65 -5.14 -10.03
N TYR A 213 -7.19 -6.18 -10.66
CA TYR A 213 -7.47 -7.46 -10.02
C TYR A 213 -6.92 -8.55 -10.95
N PRO A 214 -5.62 -8.86 -10.87
CA PRO A 214 -5.02 -9.90 -11.69
C PRO A 214 -5.71 -11.25 -11.53
N ALA A 215 -5.72 -12.05 -12.59
CA ALA A 215 -6.53 -13.27 -12.62
C ALA A 215 -5.90 -14.37 -11.76
N THR A 216 -6.72 -15.10 -11.01
CA THR A 216 -6.31 -16.30 -10.27
C THR A 216 -7.22 -17.46 -10.66
N ALA A 217 -6.68 -18.68 -10.66
CA ALA A 217 -7.42 -19.88 -11.09
C ALA A 217 -7.28 -21.05 -10.11
N LYS A 218 -6.98 -20.79 -8.83
CA LYS A 218 -6.68 -21.81 -7.81
C LYS A 218 -7.75 -22.90 -7.71
N THR A 219 -9.02 -22.51 -7.67
CA THR A 219 -10.15 -23.46 -7.57
C THR A 219 -10.27 -24.34 -8.81
N THR A 220 -10.12 -23.76 -10.01
CA THR A 220 -10.15 -24.50 -11.28
C THR A 220 -8.95 -25.43 -11.41
N MET A 221 -7.74 -24.95 -11.10
CA MET A 221 -6.51 -25.76 -11.15
C MET A 221 -6.56 -26.92 -10.15
N SER A 222 -7.07 -26.68 -8.95
CA SER A 222 -7.28 -27.74 -7.96
C SER A 222 -8.28 -28.79 -8.44
N ARG A 223 -9.40 -28.36 -9.04
CA ARG A 223 -10.41 -29.28 -9.59
C ARG A 223 -9.85 -30.21 -10.68
N TYR A 224 -8.90 -29.73 -11.49
CA TYR A 224 -8.23 -30.53 -12.53
C TYR A 224 -6.95 -31.23 -12.04
N GLY A 225 -6.65 -31.20 -10.74
CA GLY A 225 -5.46 -31.83 -10.15
C GLY A 225 -4.14 -31.14 -10.51
N LEU A 226 -4.19 -29.91 -11.03
CA LEU A 226 -3.00 -29.11 -11.38
C LEU A 226 -2.44 -28.33 -10.18
N LEU A 227 -3.20 -28.22 -9.08
CA LEU A 227 -2.79 -27.53 -7.85
C LEU A 227 -3.31 -28.27 -6.61
N ASP A 228 -2.40 -28.69 -5.74
CA ASP A 228 -2.71 -29.19 -4.41
C ASP A 228 -2.91 -27.98 -3.47
N ILE A 229 -4.15 -27.78 -3.01
CA ILE A 229 -4.53 -26.60 -2.22
C ILE A 229 -3.91 -26.64 -0.81
N GLU A 230 -3.76 -27.83 -0.22
CA GLU A 230 -3.22 -28.01 1.13
C GLU A 230 -1.73 -27.71 1.13
N ARG A 231 -1.00 -28.28 0.16
CA ARG A 231 0.43 -27.95 -0.03
C ARG A 231 0.64 -26.50 -0.41
N TYR A 232 -0.25 -25.91 -1.19
CA TYR A 232 -0.18 -24.49 -1.51
C TYR A 232 -0.29 -23.62 -0.26
N GLU A 233 -1.29 -23.84 0.60
CA GLU A 233 -1.47 -23.06 1.83
C GLU A 233 -0.30 -23.30 2.81
N GLN A 234 0.21 -24.52 2.92
CA GLN A 234 1.42 -24.81 3.70
C GLN A 234 2.64 -24.02 3.19
N ARG A 235 2.91 -24.03 1.88
CA ARG A 235 4.02 -23.24 1.31
C ARG A 235 3.81 -21.74 1.47
N LYS A 236 2.57 -21.27 1.36
CA LYS A 236 2.23 -19.86 1.56
C LYS A 236 2.54 -19.43 3.00
N GLN A 237 2.16 -20.25 3.98
CA GLN A 237 2.53 -20.04 5.39
C GLN A 237 4.05 -20.04 5.58
N LEU A 238 4.77 -20.96 4.94
CA LEU A 238 6.24 -21.02 4.99
C LEU A 238 6.94 -19.83 4.29
N GLN A 239 6.32 -19.22 3.28
CA GLN A 239 6.86 -18.00 2.63
C GLN A 239 6.71 -16.75 3.51
N PHE A 240 5.70 -16.72 4.37
CA PHE A 240 5.67 -15.82 5.51
C PHE A 240 6.50 -16.44 6.63
N ASP A 241 7.79 -16.66 6.36
CA ASP A 241 8.69 -17.36 7.27
C ASP A 241 8.71 -16.64 8.63
N PRO A 242 8.12 -17.22 9.69
CA PRO A 242 8.25 -16.67 11.03
C PRO A 242 9.66 -16.91 11.60
N ASP A 243 10.45 -17.79 10.98
CA ASP A 243 11.83 -18.05 11.34
C ASP A 243 12.75 -17.10 10.57
N ILE A 244 12.69 -15.82 10.92
CA ILE A 244 13.74 -14.87 10.55
C ILE A 244 15.04 -15.35 11.22
N HIS A 245 15.87 -16.11 10.52
CA HIS A 245 17.05 -16.73 11.13
C HIS A 245 18.21 -15.75 11.36
N GLN A 246 18.21 -14.60 10.68
CA GLN A 246 19.27 -13.59 10.80
C GLN A 246 18.68 -12.19 10.80
N VAL A 247 18.93 -11.46 11.89
CA VAL A 247 18.61 -10.04 12.02
C VAL A 247 19.90 -9.31 12.33
N ASN A 248 20.19 -8.25 11.57
CA ASN A 248 21.24 -7.33 11.93
C ASN A 248 20.68 -6.30 12.91
N TYR A 249 20.81 -6.58 14.21
CA TYR A 249 20.33 -5.72 15.29
C TYR A 249 21.47 -5.39 16.25
N PRO A 250 21.69 -4.10 16.58
CA PRO A 250 21.19 -2.93 15.84
C PRO A 250 21.79 -2.89 14.42
N SER A 251 21.13 -2.23 13.47
CA SER A 251 21.66 -2.15 12.09
C SER A 251 22.98 -1.40 12.01
N ASP A 252 23.16 -0.45 12.92
CA ASP A 252 24.30 0.44 13.02
C ASP A 252 24.62 0.70 14.50
N PRO A 253 25.86 1.07 14.85
CA PRO A 253 26.22 1.43 16.22
C PRO A 253 25.41 2.62 16.75
N VAL A 254 24.91 2.49 17.98
CA VAL A 254 24.15 3.55 18.65
C VAL A 254 25.06 4.31 19.60
N TYR A 255 25.04 5.64 19.50
CA TYR A 255 25.78 6.55 20.39
C TYR A 255 24.81 7.51 21.06
N CYS A 256 24.86 7.61 22.38
CA CYS A 256 24.04 8.56 23.15
C CYS A 256 24.86 9.22 24.27
N ALA A 257 24.45 10.42 24.66
CA ALA A 257 24.94 11.05 25.88
C ALA A 257 24.13 10.50 27.06
N LEU A 258 24.82 9.90 28.04
CA LEU A 258 24.19 9.35 29.23
C LEU A 258 24.38 10.30 30.42
N GLU A 259 23.35 10.39 31.27
CA GLU A 259 23.36 11.11 32.54
C GLU A 259 23.30 10.08 33.69
N PRO A 260 24.45 9.64 34.25
CA PRO A 260 24.50 8.52 35.21
C PRO A 260 23.74 8.76 36.52
N GLN A 261 23.42 10.02 36.81
CA GLN A 261 22.73 10.44 38.03
C GLN A 261 21.20 10.32 37.92
N ARG A 262 20.66 10.08 36.72
CA ARG A 262 19.22 9.90 36.53
C ARG A 262 18.84 8.45 36.63
N GLN A 263 17.66 8.22 37.20
CA GLN A 263 17.00 6.93 37.20
C GLN A 263 15.85 6.93 36.19
N ALA A 264 15.60 5.79 35.57
CA ALA A 264 14.49 5.58 34.65
C ALA A 264 13.70 4.33 35.05
N LEU A 265 12.39 4.47 35.14
CA LEU A 265 11.47 3.39 35.46
C LEU A 265 10.49 3.19 34.28
N LEU A 266 10.46 1.97 33.74
CA LEU A 266 9.51 1.55 32.71
C LEU A 266 8.63 0.44 33.26
N LEU A 267 7.34 0.75 33.39
CA LEU A 267 6.32 -0.17 33.85
C LEU A 267 5.44 -0.58 32.67
N VAL A 268 5.27 -1.89 32.48
CA VAL A 268 4.48 -2.48 31.39
C VAL A 268 3.44 -3.41 31.99
N GLN A 269 2.18 -3.11 31.71
CA GLN A 269 1.06 -3.94 32.11
C GLN A 269 0.95 -5.16 31.20
N ILE A 270 0.67 -6.33 31.80
CA ILE A 270 0.60 -7.61 31.10
C ILE A 270 -0.81 -8.22 31.01
N ASP A 271 -1.80 -7.55 31.60
CA ASP A 271 -3.19 -7.99 31.68
C ASP A 271 -4.15 -6.82 31.37
N ASP A 272 -5.45 -7.11 31.33
CA ASP A 272 -6.50 -6.13 30.99
C ASP A 272 -7.12 -5.45 32.24
N ALA A 273 -6.43 -5.47 33.38
CA ALA A 273 -6.95 -4.86 34.61
C ALA A 273 -7.04 -3.32 34.47
N ASP A 274 -8.12 -2.71 34.95
CA ASP A 274 -8.27 -1.26 34.89
C ASP A 274 -7.40 -0.57 35.97
N ILE A 275 -6.36 0.14 35.53
CA ILE A 275 -5.45 0.93 36.38
C ILE A 275 -5.67 2.45 36.23
N SER A 276 -6.77 2.88 35.60
CA SER A 276 -7.01 4.29 35.26
C SER A 276 -6.97 5.23 36.46
N GLN A 277 -7.44 4.76 37.63
CA GLN A 277 -7.42 5.53 38.87
C GLN A 277 -5.99 5.76 39.36
N ALA A 278 -5.16 4.71 39.39
CA ALA A 278 -3.76 4.79 39.80
C ALA A 278 -2.95 5.70 38.88
N MET A 279 -3.22 5.66 37.57
CA MET A 279 -2.57 6.55 36.59
C MET A 279 -2.94 8.03 36.78
N LYS A 280 -4.19 8.32 37.14
CA LYS A 280 -4.63 9.69 37.46
C LYS A 280 -3.95 10.23 38.72
N GLU A 281 -3.76 9.38 39.72
CA GLU A 281 -3.08 9.74 40.97
C GLU A 281 -1.58 10.01 40.77
N ALA A 282 -0.95 9.31 39.83
CA ALA A 282 0.48 9.44 39.52
C ALA A 282 0.84 10.62 38.58
N ASP A 283 -0.12 11.48 38.22
CA ASP A 283 0.06 12.65 37.34
C ASP A 283 0.78 12.35 36.01
N LEU A 284 0.50 11.18 35.41
CA LEU A 284 1.11 10.75 34.16
C LEU A 284 0.42 11.35 32.94
N ARG A 285 1.20 11.66 31.90
CA ARG A 285 0.65 12.10 30.60
C ARG A 285 -0.07 10.95 29.91
N HIS A 286 -1.37 11.09 29.70
CA HIS A 286 -2.19 10.13 28.96
C HIS A 286 -1.97 10.23 27.43
N ILE A 287 -1.98 9.10 26.74
CA ILE A 287 -1.90 8.99 25.28
C ILE A 287 -3.09 8.15 24.81
N ASP A 288 -4.05 8.77 24.12
CA ASP A 288 -5.33 8.13 23.77
C ASP A 288 -5.20 6.98 22.75
N ASN A 289 -4.18 7.04 21.90
CA ASN A 289 -3.97 6.11 20.78
C ASN A 289 -2.63 5.37 20.91
N TYR A 290 -2.45 4.66 22.02
CA TYR A 290 -1.32 3.74 22.19
C TYR A 290 -1.72 2.33 21.74
N PHE A 291 -0.97 1.77 20.79
CA PHE A 291 -1.20 0.43 20.26
C PHE A 291 0.05 -0.42 20.46
N THR A 292 -0.13 -1.65 20.93
CA THR A 292 0.90 -2.69 20.91
C THR A 292 0.66 -3.62 19.74
N THR A 293 1.74 -4.06 19.09
CA THR A 293 1.68 -5.06 17.99
C THR A 293 1.81 -6.48 18.50
N SER A 294 1.95 -6.65 19.81
CA SER A 294 2.27 -7.91 20.45
C SER A 294 1.01 -8.68 20.83
N THR A 295 0.99 -9.95 20.46
CA THR A 295 -0.11 -10.89 20.71
C THR A 295 0.21 -11.89 21.82
N THR A 296 1.50 -12.06 22.15
CA THR A 296 1.96 -12.86 23.27
C THR A 296 2.83 -12.06 24.24
N MET A 297 3.04 -12.59 25.45
CA MET A 297 3.95 -12.02 26.43
C MET A 297 5.39 -11.91 25.91
N GLY A 298 5.87 -12.92 25.18
CA GLY A 298 7.20 -12.90 24.57
C GLY A 298 7.31 -11.81 23.51
N GLY A 299 6.26 -11.64 22.71
CA GLY A 299 6.12 -10.51 21.78
C GLY A 299 6.15 -9.17 22.49
N LEU A 300 5.45 -9.04 23.62
CA LEU A 300 5.42 -7.81 24.41
C LEU A 300 6.81 -7.44 24.90
N ILE A 301 7.52 -8.36 25.55
CA ILE A 301 8.92 -8.18 25.97
C ILE A 301 9.82 -7.79 24.79
N THR A 302 9.65 -8.47 23.65
CA THR A 302 10.43 -8.20 22.43
C THR A 302 10.19 -6.77 21.93
N SER A 303 8.92 -6.39 21.76
CA SER A 303 8.52 -5.07 21.27
C SER A 303 8.95 -3.94 22.19
N THR A 304 8.89 -4.14 23.50
CA THR A 304 9.28 -3.15 24.50
C THR A 304 10.80 -3.00 24.59
N LEU A 305 11.55 -4.09 24.70
CA LEU A 305 12.99 -4.03 24.98
C LEU A 305 13.83 -3.80 23.72
N TYR A 306 13.46 -4.42 22.61
CA TYR A 306 14.22 -4.35 21.36
C TYR A 306 13.70 -3.27 20.41
N GLY A 307 12.45 -2.82 20.59
CA GLY A 307 11.82 -1.82 19.72
C GLY A 307 11.44 -2.34 18.33
N VAL A 308 11.25 -3.66 18.20
CA VAL A 308 10.89 -4.32 16.93
C VAL A 308 9.64 -5.19 17.07
N PRO A 309 8.89 -5.47 15.99
CA PRO A 309 7.70 -6.32 16.02
C PRO A 309 7.97 -7.74 16.58
N GLU A 310 6.92 -8.36 17.13
CA GLU A 310 6.94 -9.73 17.70
C GLU A 310 7.54 -10.79 16.75
N LEU A 311 7.41 -10.60 15.43
CA LEU A 311 7.97 -11.51 14.42
C LEU A 311 9.48 -11.75 14.57
N TYR A 312 10.24 -10.80 15.12
CA TYR A 312 11.70 -10.91 15.30
C TYR A 312 12.13 -11.60 16.60
N GLN A 313 11.17 -12.02 17.45
CA GLN A 313 11.48 -12.58 18.76
C GLN A 313 12.45 -13.77 18.68
N GLN A 314 12.24 -14.70 17.75
CA GLN A 314 13.08 -15.90 17.63
C GLN A 314 14.53 -15.56 17.28
N SER A 315 14.75 -14.58 16.40
CA SER A 315 16.06 -14.13 15.96
C SER A 315 16.85 -13.42 17.06
N LEU A 316 16.14 -12.76 17.97
CA LEU A 316 16.73 -11.89 18.98
C LEU A 316 16.93 -12.58 20.34
N LYS A 317 16.55 -13.85 20.49
CA LYS A 317 16.68 -14.60 21.75
C LYS A 317 18.09 -14.59 22.35
N THR A 318 19.10 -14.60 21.48
CA THR A 318 20.53 -14.62 21.81
C THR A 318 21.20 -13.26 21.57
N THR A 319 20.43 -12.19 21.47
CA THR A 319 20.96 -10.83 21.25
C THR A 319 20.57 -9.97 22.43
N GLN A 320 21.48 -9.16 22.94
CA GLN A 320 21.16 -8.23 24.01
C GLN A 320 20.43 -7.00 23.44
N PRO A 321 19.34 -6.50 24.06
CA PRO A 321 18.73 -5.25 23.62
C PRO A 321 19.69 -4.06 23.76
N VAL A 322 19.58 -3.10 22.84
CA VAL A 322 20.42 -1.87 22.85
C VAL A 322 20.33 -1.14 24.19
N LEU A 323 19.16 -1.10 24.83
CA LEU A 323 18.96 -0.48 26.13
C LEU A 323 19.91 -1.05 27.19
N PHE A 324 19.99 -2.38 27.30
CA PHE A 324 20.85 -3.04 28.29
C PHE A 324 22.31 -3.07 27.87
N GLY A 325 22.61 -3.26 26.58
CA GLY A 325 23.99 -3.23 26.08
C GLY A 325 24.66 -1.86 26.28
N LEU A 326 23.93 -0.76 26.05
CA LEU A 326 24.44 0.59 26.37
C LEU A 326 24.56 0.80 27.88
N SER A 327 23.65 0.26 28.68
CA SER A 327 23.74 0.42 30.14
C SER A 327 24.99 -0.27 30.70
N ASP A 328 25.26 -1.50 30.25
CA ASP A 328 26.42 -2.29 30.66
C ASP A 328 27.74 -1.65 30.21
N ALA A 329 27.83 -1.20 28.96
CA ALA A 329 29.02 -0.53 28.41
C ALA A 329 29.43 0.74 29.18
N TYR A 330 28.48 1.39 29.86
CA TYR A 330 28.70 2.60 30.66
C TYR A 330 28.64 2.36 32.18
N GLY A 331 28.53 1.11 32.62
CA GLY A 331 28.53 0.74 34.03
C GLY A 331 27.28 1.16 34.80
N LEU A 332 26.14 1.33 34.12
CA LEU A 332 24.85 1.62 34.75
C LEU A 332 24.20 0.32 35.23
N SER A 333 23.66 0.34 36.45
CA SER A 333 22.93 -0.80 36.98
C SER A 333 21.55 -0.91 36.35
N THR A 334 21.14 -2.14 36.01
CA THR A 334 19.85 -2.43 35.38
C THR A 334 19.08 -3.51 36.13
N GLU A 335 17.77 -3.34 36.26
CA GLU A 335 16.87 -4.30 36.88
C GLU A 335 15.72 -4.62 35.92
N LEU A 336 15.52 -5.90 35.59
CA LEU A 336 14.46 -6.36 34.70
C LEU A 336 13.58 -7.36 35.43
N TYR A 337 12.27 -7.11 35.51
CA TYR A 337 11.32 -8.00 36.16
C TYR A 337 10.23 -8.42 35.18
N ALA A 338 9.90 -9.72 35.13
CA ALA A 338 8.79 -10.23 34.32
C ALA A 338 8.14 -11.44 35.00
N GLY A 339 7.23 -11.18 35.95
CA GLY A 339 6.42 -12.21 36.63
C GLY A 339 7.18 -13.45 37.13
N SER A 340 6.47 -14.56 37.32
CA SER A 340 7.01 -15.85 37.79
C SER A 340 7.17 -16.90 36.68
N ASP A 341 6.87 -16.56 35.41
CA ASP A 341 6.96 -17.50 34.30
C ASP A 341 8.41 -17.80 33.93
N THR A 342 8.91 -18.93 34.44
CA THR A 342 10.28 -19.40 34.22
C THR A 342 10.51 -19.89 32.79
N GLN A 343 9.49 -20.41 32.11
CA GLN A 343 9.63 -20.88 30.73
C GLN A 343 9.78 -19.71 29.77
N LEU A 344 9.01 -18.64 29.97
CA LEU A 344 9.14 -17.41 29.20
C LEU A 344 10.53 -16.78 29.38
N LYS A 345 11.00 -16.63 30.63
CA LYS A 345 12.31 -16.06 30.94
C LYS A 345 13.45 -16.84 30.26
N ALA A 346 13.35 -18.17 30.25
CA ALA A 346 14.35 -19.03 29.60
C ALA A 346 14.44 -18.86 28.08
N GLN A 347 13.47 -18.18 27.44
CA GLN A 347 13.51 -17.91 26.00
C GLN A 347 14.49 -16.79 25.63
N PHE A 348 14.89 -15.95 26.57
CA PHE A 348 15.79 -14.81 26.35
C PHE A 348 17.11 -15.05 27.08
N THR A 349 18.14 -15.50 26.36
CA THR A 349 19.39 -15.94 27.00
C THR A 349 20.29 -14.79 27.44
N GLU A 350 20.19 -13.64 26.77
CA GLU A 350 20.97 -12.43 27.08
C GLU A 350 20.28 -11.49 28.08
N LEU A 351 19.15 -11.91 28.65
CA LEU A 351 18.38 -11.13 29.62
C LEU A 351 18.41 -11.77 31.01
N THR A 352 18.82 -11.00 32.01
CA THR A 352 18.77 -11.42 33.41
C THR A 352 17.52 -10.85 34.07
N PHE A 353 16.58 -11.73 34.45
CA PHE A 353 15.36 -11.33 35.14
C PHE A 353 15.49 -11.44 36.65
N SER A 354 15.26 -10.33 37.35
CA SER A 354 15.15 -10.27 38.80
C SER A 354 13.92 -11.02 39.32
N GLU A 355 14.06 -11.66 40.48
CA GLU A 355 12.93 -12.33 41.16
C GLU A 355 12.00 -11.35 41.88
N ARG A 356 12.51 -10.18 42.26
CA ARG A 356 11.79 -9.13 42.98
C ARG A 356 12.20 -7.76 42.45
N LEU A 357 11.28 -6.80 42.54
CA LEU A 357 11.53 -5.40 42.23
C LEU A 357 12.08 -4.69 43.46
N THR A 358 13.31 -4.19 43.36
CA THR A 358 13.99 -3.41 44.40
C THR A 358 13.96 -1.92 44.11
N GLY A 359 13.94 -1.50 42.83
CA GLY A 359 13.91 -0.10 42.45
C GLY A 359 15.24 0.63 42.61
N SER A 360 16.31 -0.10 42.92
CA SER A 360 17.60 0.49 43.29
C SER A 360 18.54 0.74 42.11
N ALA A 361 18.18 0.21 40.93
CA ALA A 361 18.98 0.32 39.72
C ALA A 361 18.83 1.68 39.02
N ASN A 362 19.77 2.02 38.14
CA ASN A 362 19.67 3.20 37.28
C ASN A 362 18.51 3.06 36.29
N ILE A 363 18.32 1.87 35.73
CA ILE A 363 17.24 1.56 34.80
C ILE A 363 16.46 0.36 35.30
N VAL A 364 15.18 0.54 35.55
CA VAL A 364 14.27 -0.50 36.03
C VAL A 364 13.19 -0.71 34.98
N VAL A 365 13.04 -1.95 34.50
CA VAL A 365 11.96 -2.35 33.58
C VAL A 365 11.15 -3.47 34.20
N ALA A 366 9.82 -3.30 34.30
CA ALA A 366 8.94 -4.26 34.95
C ALA A 366 7.73 -4.61 34.08
N PHE A 367 7.54 -5.90 33.81
CA PHE A 367 6.34 -6.48 33.24
C PHE A 367 5.52 -7.11 34.37
N ALA A 368 4.38 -6.49 34.71
CA ALA A 368 3.59 -6.86 35.88
C ALA A 368 2.08 -6.71 35.63
N ASP A 369 1.28 -7.45 36.41
CA ASP A 369 -0.19 -7.33 36.38
C ASP A 369 -0.65 -5.97 36.92
N GLY A 370 -1.86 -5.53 36.56
CA GLY A 370 -2.37 -4.21 36.94
C GLY A 370 -2.48 -4.01 38.46
N GLY A 371 -2.67 -5.08 39.24
CA GLY A 371 -2.70 -5.01 40.70
C GLY A 371 -1.32 -4.78 41.33
N ALA A 372 -0.28 -5.37 40.76
CA ALA A 372 1.12 -5.12 41.12
C ALA A 372 1.55 -3.72 40.68
N LEU A 373 1.17 -3.29 39.47
CA LEU A 373 1.44 -1.94 38.98
C LEU A 373 0.80 -0.85 39.82
N THR A 374 -0.46 -1.01 40.21
CA THR A 374 -1.15 -0.05 41.09
C THR A 374 -0.40 0.13 42.42
N ARG A 375 0.11 -0.97 43.00
CA ARG A 375 0.92 -0.93 44.23
C ARG A 375 2.29 -0.27 44.02
N LEU A 376 2.90 -0.45 42.85
CA LEU A 376 4.18 0.18 42.49
C LEU A 376 4.03 1.68 42.24
N LEU A 377 2.93 2.11 41.62
CA LEU A 377 2.64 3.52 41.38
C LEU A 377 2.32 4.29 42.67
N GLN A 378 1.79 3.61 43.69
CA GLN A 378 1.53 4.19 45.02
C GLN A 378 2.78 4.29 45.91
N ARG A 379 3.91 3.74 45.45
CA ARG A 379 5.16 3.70 46.21
C ARG A 379 5.96 4.98 45.96
N SER A 380 6.07 5.82 46.99
CA SER A 380 6.76 7.12 46.94
C SER A 380 8.29 7.03 46.83
N ASP A 381 8.85 5.81 46.81
CA ASP A 381 10.27 5.51 46.57
C ASP A 381 10.59 5.29 45.07
N LEU A 382 9.57 5.22 44.21
CA LEU A 382 9.69 4.93 42.77
C LEU A 382 9.17 6.06 41.85
N THR A 383 8.45 7.03 42.43
CA THR A 383 8.00 8.29 41.81
C THR A 383 8.83 9.44 42.34
#